data_AF-A0A832B917-F1
#
_entry.id   AF-A0A832B917-F1
#
_cell.length_a   1.000
_cell.length_b   1.000
_cell.length_c   1.000
_cell.angle_alpha   90.00
_cell.angle_beta   90.00
_cell.angle_gamma   90.00
#
_symmetry.space_group_name_H-M   'P 1'
#
loop_
_entity.id
_entity.type
_entity.pdbx_description
1 polymer ?
#
loop_
_entity_poly.entity_id
_entity_poly.type
_entity_poly.pdbx_seq_one_letter_code
_entity_poly.pdbx_strand_id
1 'polypeptide(L)'
;MICAALLLLATAPAKPYGLTVTHGVLMKDGVPFHGIGVNYFNAFARTLADPKDTSYEEGFRQLQQRNIPFARFMCCGFWPSDMRLYQTDRAEYFRRMDRVIRSAERHHVGLIA
;
A
#
# COMPACT_ATOMS: atom_id res chain seq x y z
N MET A 1 -21.33 43.11 -32.89
CA MET A 1 -21.77 41.93 -32.11
C MET A 1 -20.59 40.99 -31.98
N ILE A 2 -19.97 40.90 -30.80
CA ILE A 2 -18.98 39.87 -30.48
C ILE A 2 -19.44 39.24 -29.17
N CYS A 3 -19.87 37.99 -29.25
CA CYS A 3 -20.31 37.20 -28.12
C CYS A 3 -19.06 36.54 -27.52
N ALA A 4 -18.61 37.01 -26.35
CA ALA A 4 -17.50 36.38 -25.64
C ALA A 4 -18.03 35.16 -24.88
N ALA A 5 -17.70 33.96 -25.34
CA ALA A 5 -17.96 32.74 -24.60
C ALA A 5 -16.92 32.61 -23.46
N LEU A 6 -17.38 32.71 -22.22
CA LEU A 6 -16.59 32.36 -21.03
C LEU A 6 -16.45 30.83 -21.00
N LEU A 7 -15.26 30.30 -21.26
CA LEU A 7 -14.94 28.91 -20.94
C LEU A 7 -14.66 28.79 -19.43
N LEU A 8 -15.60 28.23 -18.69
CA LEU A 8 -15.35 27.72 -17.34
C LEU A 8 -14.58 26.40 -17.44
N LEU A 9 -13.29 26.43 -17.11
CA LEU A 9 -12.50 25.23 -16.86
C LEU A 9 -12.98 24.60 -15.55
N ALA A 10 -13.87 23.60 -15.65
CA ALA A 10 -14.21 22.77 -14.51
C ALA A 10 -13.00 21.88 -14.15
N THR A 11 -12.49 22.02 -12.93
CA THR A 11 -11.49 21.11 -12.38
C THR A 11 -12.15 19.76 -12.11
N ALA A 12 -11.67 18.70 -12.75
CA ALA A 12 -12.12 17.35 -12.43
C ALA A 12 -11.79 17.06 -10.95
N PRO A 13 -12.74 16.54 -10.16
CA PRO A 13 -12.46 16.18 -8.78
C PRO A 13 -11.34 15.14 -8.75
N ALA A 14 -10.40 15.30 -7.83
CA ALA A 14 -9.29 14.36 -7.67
C ALA A 14 -9.85 12.94 -7.45
N LYS A 15 -9.41 11.97 -8.26
CA LYS A 15 -9.78 10.57 -8.05
C LYS A 15 -9.22 10.15 -6.68
N PRO A 16 -10.06 9.70 -5.73
CA PRO A 16 -9.55 9.24 -4.45
C PRO A 16 -8.59 8.07 -4.65
N TYR A 17 -7.42 8.13 -4.02
CA TYR A 17 -6.45 7.05 -4.03
C TYR A 17 -6.90 5.92 -3.10
N GLY A 18 -6.81 4.68 -3.57
CA GLY A 18 -7.05 3.50 -2.74
C GLY A 18 -8.53 3.29 -2.34
N LEU A 19 -8.73 2.81 -1.12
CA LEU A 19 -10.05 2.55 -0.54
C LEU A 19 -10.59 3.79 0.15
N THR A 20 -11.89 4.05 0.01
CA THR A 20 -12.63 5.05 0.79
C THR A 20 -13.78 4.39 1.55
N VAL A 21 -14.39 5.11 2.49
CA VAL A 21 -15.57 4.65 3.23
C VAL A 21 -16.75 5.55 2.89
N THR A 22 -17.90 4.95 2.58
CA THR A 22 -19.17 5.66 2.35
C THR A 22 -20.27 4.92 3.09
N HIS A 23 -20.89 5.56 4.09
CA HIS A 23 -21.95 4.97 4.92
C HIS A 23 -21.59 3.58 5.50
N GLY A 24 -20.34 3.40 5.94
CA GLY A 24 -19.86 2.12 6.48
C GLY A 24 -19.48 1.06 5.44
N VAL A 25 -19.58 1.37 4.15
CA VAL A 25 -19.17 0.49 3.05
C VAL A 25 -17.79 0.91 2.55
N LEU A 26 -16.87 -0.04 2.41
CA LEU A 26 -15.60 0.19 1.72
C LEU A 26 -15.85 0.35 0.23
N MET A 27 -15.25 1.35 -0.38
CA MET A 27 -15.39 1.66 -1.80
C MET A 27 -14.02 1.61 -2.46
N LYS A 28 -13.95 1.03 -3.65
CA LYS A 28 -12.76 1.06 -4.52
C LYS A 28 -13.20 1.54 -5.89
N ASP A 29 -12.57 2.59 -6.42
CA ASP A 29 -12.90 3.12 -7.76
C ASP A 29 -14.41 3.46 -7.93
N GLY A 30 -15.08 3.88 -6.85
CA GLY A 30 -16.50 4.24 -6.85
C GLY A 30 -17.49 3.08 -6.70
N VAL A 31 -17.02 1.83 -6.61
CA VAL A 31 -17.88 0.65 -6.40
C VAL A 31 -17.67 0.03 -5.01
N PRO A 32 -18.70 -0.60 -4.40
CA PRO A 32 -18.55 -1.34 -3.16
C PRO A 32 -17.46 -2.42 -3.27
N PHE A 33 -16.58 -2.46 -2.27
CA PHE A 33 -15.45 -3.38 -2.21
C PHE A 33 -15.63 -4.38 -1.06
N HIS A 34 -15.53 -5.66 -1.41
CA HIS A 34 -15.41 -6.77 -0.46
C HIS A 34 -14.22 -7.62 -0.87
N GLY A 35 -13.36 -7.99 0.08
CA GLY A 35 -12.17 -8.77 -0.20
C GLY A 35 -11.79 -9.68 0.96
N ILE A 36 -11.18 -10.82 0.64
CA ILE A 36 -10.61 -11.74 1.61
C ILE A 36 -9.09 -11.67 1.47
N GLY A 37 -8.44 -11.21 2.53
CA GLY A 37 -6.98 -11.07 2.56
C GLY A 37 -6.31 -12.12 3.42
N VAL A 38 -4.99 -12.00 3.51
CA VAL A 38 -4.15 -12.80 4.43
C VAL A 38 -3.49 -11.90 5.47
N ASN A 39 -3.10 -12.49 6.60
CA ASN A 39 -2.10 -11.87 7.45
C ASN A 39 -0.71 -12.30 6.98
N TYR A 40 0.03 -11.37 6.37
CA TYR A 40 1.41 -11.56 5.94
C TYR A 40 2.35 -10.75 6.84
N PHE A 41 2.30 -11.03 8.14
CA PHE A 41 2.95 -10.25 9.18
C PHE A 41 4.42 -9.90 8.87
N ASN A 42 5.22 -10.88 8.47
CA ASN A 42 6.67 -10.74 8.34
C ASN A 42 7.16 -10.24 6.96
N ALA A 43 6.27 -9.74 6.10
CA ALA A 43 6.64 -9.22 4.79
C ALA A 43 7.73 -8.13 4.88
N PHE A 44 7.57 -7.19 5.82
CA PHE A 44 8.58 -6.16 6.09
C PHE A 44 9.59 -6.58 7.16
N ALA A 45 9.16 -7.31 8.20
CA ALA A 45 10.01 -7.73 9.30
C ALA A 45 11.31 -8.42 8.85
N ARG A 46 11.22 -9.29 7.83
CA ARG A 46 12.40 -9.97 7.28
C ARG A 46 13.39 -9.02 6.61
N THR A 47 12.89 -8.04 5.86
CA THR A 47 13.73 -7.00 5.23
C THR A 47 14.37 -6.07 6.27
N LEU A 48 13.66 -5.84 7.38
CA LEU A 48 14.17 -5.06 8.50
C LEU A 48 15.32 -5.79 9.21
N ALA A 49 15.18 -7.09 9.44
CA ALA A 49 16.21 -7.94 10.01
C ALA A 49 17.41 -8.17 9.07
N ASP A 50 17.14 -8.47 7.80
CA ASP A 50 18.13 -8.66 6.74
C ASP A 50 17.75 -7.83 5.49
N PRO A 51 18.51 -6.76 5.15
CA PRO A 51 18.22 -5.93 3.98
C PRO A 51 18.30 -6.67 2.63
N LYS A 52 18.92 -7.86 2.61
CA LYS A 52 19.04 -8.71 1.42
C LYS A 52 17.85 -9.64 1.24
N ASP A 53 17.02 -9.83 2.26
CA ASP A 53 15.80 -10.63 2.12
C ASP A 53 14.82 -9.91 1.19
N THR A 54 14.52 -10.53 0.05
CA THR A 54 13.53 -10.08 -0.92
C THR A 54 12.37 -11.08 -1.08
N SER A 55 12.19 -11.99 -0.13
CA SER A 55 11.19 -13.06 -0.19
C SER A 55 9.75 -12.54 -0.23
N TYR A 56 9.52 -11.28 0.15
CA TYR A 56 8.23 -10.59 -0.05
C TYR A 56 7.82 -10.53 -1.52
N GLU A 57 8.78 -10.45 -2.47
CA GLU A 57 8.47 -10.38 -3.91
C GLU A 57 7.73 -11.64 -4.37
N GLU A 58 8.30 -12.79 -4.05
CA GLU A 58 7.70 -14.09 -4.33
C GLU A 58 6.39 -14.29 -3.57
N GLY A 59 6.33 -13.83 -2.32
CA GLY A 59 5.10 -13.84 -1.53
C GLY A 59 3.96 -13.06 -2.19
N PHE A 60 4.21 -11.82 -2.62
CA PHE A 60 3.20 -11.00 -3.29
C PHE A 60 2.81 -11.57 -4.67
N ARG A 61 3.77 -12.10 -5.42
CA ARG A 61 3.49 -12.84 -6.66
C ARG A 61 2.53 -14.00 -6.42
N GLN A 62 2.74 -14.78 -5.36
CA GLN A 62 1.87 -15.88 -4.99
C GLN A 62 0.46 -15.44 -4.57
N LEU A 63 0.32 -14.29 -3.90
CA LEU A 63 -0.97 -13.71 -3.56
C LEU A 63 -1.73 -13.24 -4.80
N GLN A 64 -1.05 -12.56 -5.73
CA GLN A 64 -1.61 -12.15 -7.01
C GLN A 64 -2.14 -13.34 -7.79
N GLN A 65 -1.35 -14.42 -7.91
CA GLN A 65 -1.76 -15.64 -8.62
C GLN A 65 -2.99 -16.32 -8.03
N ARG A 66 -3.28 -16.08 -6.75
CA ARG A 66 -4.45 -16.60 -6.04
C ARG A 66 -5.60 -15.60 -5.96
N ASN A 67 -5.47 -14.45 -6.63
CA ASN A 67 -6.43 -13.35 -6.58
C ASN A 67 -6.70 -12.84 -5.15
N ILE A 68 -5.69 -12.87 -4.27
CA ILE A 68 -5.78 -12.29 -2.93
C ILE A 68 -5.53 -10.78 -3.04
N PRO A 69 -6.53 -9.92 -2.77
CA PRO A 69 -6.47 -8.50 -3.07
C PRO A 69 -5.68 -7.67 -2.06
N PHE A 70 -5.46 -8.19 -0.84
CA PHE A 70 -4.69 -7.47 0.18
C PHE A 70 -4.03 -8.39 1.20
N ALA A 71 -2.98 -7.86 1.82
CA ALA A 71 -2.32 -8.47 2.97
C ALA A 71 -2.25 -7.48 4.13
N ARG A 72 -2.55 -7.96 5.34
CA ARG A 72 -2.21 -7.26 6.57
C ARG A 72 -0.76 -7.58 6.94
N PHE A 73 0.09 -6.58 7.09
CA PHE A 73 1.51 -6.75 7.39
C PHE A 73 1.92 -5.90 8.58
N MET A 74 3.09 -6.21 9.15
CA MET A 74 3.69 -5.37 10.17
C MET A 74 4.37 -4.16 9.52
N CYS A 75 3.89 -2.95 9.85
CA CYS A 75 4.47 -1.69 9.37
C CYS A 75 5.39 -1.02 10.41
N CYS A 76 5.42 -1.52 11.65
CA CYS A 76 6.29 -1.06 12.73
C CYS A 76 6.87 -2.22 13.52
N GLY A 77 8.05 -2.03 14.12
CA GLY A 77 8.73 -3.08 14.88
C GLY A 77 7.83 -3.79 15.90
N PHE A 78 7.92 -5.12 16.00
CA PHE A 78 7.17 -5.90 16.99
C PHE A 78 7.87 -5.85 18.35
N TRP A 79 9.19 -5.98 18.34
CA TRP A 79 10.03 -5.79 19.51
C TRP A 79 10.68 -4.40 19.49
N PRO A 80 11.04 -3.83 20.66
CA PRO A 80 11.76 -2.56 20.72
C PRO A 80 13.04 -2.54 19.87
N SER A 81 13.72 -3.68 19.75
CA SER A 81 14.92 -3.83 18.91
C SER A 81 14.67 -3.56 17.43
N ASP A 82 13.47 -3.87 16.93
CA ASP A 82 13.11 -3.68 15.52
C ASP A 82 13.02 -2.19 15.16
N MET A 83 12.75 -1.33 16.16
CA MET A 83 12.71 0.13 15.98
C MET A 83 14.10 0.77 16.00
N ARG A 84 15.18 0.02 16.24
CA ARG A 84 16.55 0.56 16.28
C ARG A 84 16.90 1.27 14.98
N LEU A 85 16.65 0.63 13.84
CA LEU A 85 16.96 1.23 12.53
C LEU A 85 16.20 2.53 12.32
N TYR A 86 14.91 2.59 12.69
CA TYR A 86 14.14 3.83 12.62
C TYR A 86 14.73 4.98 13.46
N GLN A 87 15.30 4.64 14.62
CA GLN A 87 15.91 5.62 15.54
C GLN A 87 17.30 6.08 15.07
N THR A 88 18.11 5.19 14.50
CA THR A 88 19.50 5.49 14.12
C THR A 88 19.66 5.91 12.66
N ASP A 89 18.80 5.41 11.77
CA ASP A 89 18.82 5.68 10.33
C ASP A 89 17.40 5.55 9.73
N ARG A 90 16.64 6.63 9.90
CA ARG A 90 15.24 6.70 9.44
C ARG A 90 15.12 6.62 7.92
N ALA A 91 16.10 7.13 7.18
CA ALA A 91 16.10 7.11 5.73
C ALA A 91 16.20 5.67 5.21
N GLU A 92 17.13 4.89 5.77
CA GLU A 92 17.27 3.47 5.43
C GLU A 92 16.04 2.65 5.83
N TYR A 93 15.43 2.93 6.98
CA TYR A 93 14.19 2.27 7.40
C TYR A 93 13.07 2.45 6.35
N PHE A 94 12.81 3.68 5.94
CA PHE A 94 11.79 3.97 4.93
C PHE A 94 12.19 3.47 3.54
N ARG A 95 13.47 3.51 3.18
CA ARG A 95 13.94 2.92 1.90
C ARG A 95 13.66 1.42 1.83
N ARG A 96 13.81 0.69 2.94
CA ARG A 96 13.45 -0.73 3.01
C ARG A 96 11.94 -0.93 2.92
N MET A 97 11.16 -0.12 3.63
CA MET A 97 9.69 -0.17 3.59
C MET A 97 9.16 0.09 2.17
N ASP A 98 9.70 1.11 1.50
CA ASP A 98 9.38 1.45 0.12
C ASP A 98 9.57 0.28 -0.85
N ARG A 99 10.61 -0.54 -0.66
CA ARG A 99 10.84 -1.71 -1.52
C ARG A 99 9.72 -2.74 -1.38
N VAL A 100 9.24 -2.97 -0.16
CA VAL A 100 8.11 -3.87 0.13
C VAL A 100 6.82 -3.31 -0.45
N ILE A 101 6.53 -2.02 -0.23
CA ILE A 101 5.33 -1.34 -0.75
C ILE A 101 5.30 -1.39 -2.28
N ARG A 102 6.39 -1.00 -2.96
CA ARG A 102 6.47 -1.04 -4.43
C ARG A 102 6.32 -2.45 -4.98
N SER A 103 6.79 -3.46 -4.24
CA SER A 103 6.60 -4.86 -4.63
C SER A 103 5.13 -5.27 -4.56
N ALA A 104 4.44 -4.92 -3.47
CA ALA A 104 3.00 -5.17 -3.34
C ALA A 104 2.20 -4.46 -4.44
N GLU A 105 2.53 -3.20 -4.76
CA GLU A 105 1.93 -2.44 -5.86
C GLU A 105 2.12 -3.12 -7.23
N ARG A 106 3.35 -3.56 -7.56
CA ARG A 106 3.63 -4.29 -8.81
C ARG A 106 2.81 -5.56 -8.97
N HIS A 107 2.48 -6.22 -7.86
CA HIS A 107 1.70 -7.45 -7.82
C HIS A 107 0.21 -7.20 -7.55
N HIS A 108 -0.25 -5.94 -7.56
CA HIS A 108 -1.64 -5.56 -7.31
C HIS A 108 -2.20 -6.05 -5.97
N VAL A 109 -1.36 -6.10 -4.93
CA VAL A 109 -1.75 -6.46 -3.56
C VAL A 109 -1.82 -5.19 -2.71
N GLY A 110 -3.01 -4.88 -2.17
CA GLY A 110 -3.16 -3.81 -1.19
C GLY A 110 -2.52 -4.17 0.16
N LEU A 111 -2.09 -3.17 0.92
CA LEU A 111 -1.47 -3.37 2.22
C LEU A 111 -2.29 -2.71 3.34
N ILE A 112 -2.47 -3.44 4.44
CA ILE A 112 -3.05 -2.95 5.70
C ILE A 112 -1.98 -3.05 6.78
N ALA A 113 -1.67 -1.93 7.45
CA ALA A 113 -0.72 -1.84 8.55
C ALA A 113 -1.42 -2.03 9.91
#